data_AF-C6XAF8-F1
#
_entry.id   AF-C6XAF8-F1
#
_cell.length_a   1.000
_cell.length_b   1.000
_cell.length_c   1.000
_cell.angle_alpha   90.00
_cell.angle_beta   90.00
_cell.angle_gamma   90.00
#
_symmetry.space_group_name_H-M   'P 1'
#
loop_
_entity.id
_entity.type
_entity.pdbx_description
1 polymer ?
#
loop_
_entity_poly.entity_id
_entity_poly.type
_entity_poly.pdbx_seq_one_letter_code
_entity_poly.pdbx_strand_id
1 'polypeptide(L)'
;MKLHIKGFLLTRLHQLGGMRDQALIELTLNAYSLRGRYAINSLHVALDELSAAGLVVRNEPQLITETVGDILPREALSFYYQLTPFGLTRMEDTGLLSKDGTAMEEYCA
;
A
#
# COMPACT_ATOMS: atom_id res chain seq x y z
N MET A 1 -0.91 -14.95 3.61
CA MET A 1 -0.26 -13.66 3.34
C MET A 1 0.63 -13.34 4.53
N LYS A 2 1.95 -13.31 4.39
CA LYS A 2 2.86 -13.08 5.53
C LYS A 2 2.66 -11.64 6.02
N LEU A 3 2.65 -11.46 7.34
CA LEU A 3 2.41 -10.20 8.07
C LEU A 3 3.25 -9.00 7.54
N HIS A 4 4.36 -9.27 6.85
CA HIS A 4 5.27 -8.27 6.30
C HIS A 4 4.66 -7.34 5.23
N ILE A 5 3.76 -7.80 4.35
CA ILE A 5 3.31 -6.96 3.21
C ILE A 5 2.49 -5.76 3.71
N LYS A 6 1.57 -5.99 4.66
CA LYS A 6 0.76 -4.92 5.23
C LYS A 6 1.61 -3.92 6.00
N GLY A 7 2.59 -4.42 6.77
CA GLY A 7 3.58 -3.57 7.44
C GLY A 7 4.35 -2.70 6.43
N PHE A 8 4.84 -3.30 5.35
CA PHE A 8 5.53 -2.57 4.27
C PHE A 8 4.65 -1.49 3.64
N LEU A 9 3.39 -1.79 3.30
CA LEU A 9 2.45 -0.82 2.74
C LEU A 9 2.26 0.37 3.68
N LEU A 10 2.04 0.11 4.98
CA LEU A 10 1.89 1.15 5.99
C LEU A 10 3.16 2.01 6.12
N THR A 11 4.34 1.38 6.16
CA THR A 11 5.63 2.08 6.23
C THR A 11 5.88 2.96 5.00
N ARG A 12 5.55 2.48 3.80
CA ARG A 12 5.68 3.29 2.57
C ARG A 12 4.71 4.47 2.56
N LEU A 13 3.47 4.26 3.00
CA LEU A 13 2.50 5.35 3.14
C LEU A 13 2.96 6.40 4.17
N HIS A 14 3.60 5.98 5.27
CA HIS A 14 4.20 6.91 6.23
C HIS A 14 5.32 7.75 5.60
N GLN A 15 6.29 7.10 4.96
CA GLN A 15 7.45 7.77 4.38
C GLN A 15 7.10 8.75 3.26
N LEU A 16 6.07 8.44 2.48
CA LEU A 16 5.68 9.21 1.30
C LEU A 16 4.56 10.23 1.58
N GLY A 17 3.95 10.18 2.77
CA GLY A 17 2.80 11.03 3.12
C GLY A 17 1.48 10.64 2.42
N GLY A 18 1.46 9.49 1.74
CA GLY A 18 0.34 8.97 0.95
C GLY A 18 0.74 8.65 -0.48
N MET A 19 -0.08 7.85 -1.17
CA MET A 19 0.20 7.42 -2.54
C MET A 19 -1.05 6.83 -3.23
N ARG A 20 -1.10 6.89 -4.56
CA ARG A 20 -2.10 6.15 -5.34
C ARG A 20 -1.83 4.65 -5.32
N ASP A 21 -2.90 3.85 -5.27
CA ASP A 21 -2.84 2.39 -5.26
C ASP A 21 -1.92 1.80 -6.33
N GLN A 22 -2.03 2.24 -7.59
CA GLN A 22 -1.23 1.70 -8.68
C GLN A 22 0.28 1.78 -8.40
N ALA A 23 0.76 2.96 -8.01
CA ALA A 23 2.17 3.19 -7.70
C ALA A 23 2.61 2.41 -6.44
N LEU A 24 1.76 2.38 -5.42
CA LEU A 24 2.04 1.66 -4.18
C LEU A 24 2.10 0.14 -4.39
N ILE A 25 1.21 -0.40 -5.23
CA ILE A 25 1.19 -1.81 -5.64
C ILE A 25 2.45 -2.14 -6.43
N GLU A 26 2.83 -1.30 -7.40
CA GLU A 26 4.04 -1.51 -8.20
C GLU A 26 5.31 -1.52 -7.33
N LEU A 27 5.45 -0.56 -6.40
CA LEU A 27 6.55 -0.54 -5.44
C LEU A 27 6.60 -1.83 -4.60
N THR A 28 5.45 -2.33 -4.18
CA THR A 28 5.37 -3.54 -3.35
C THR A 28 5.67 -4.79 -4.17
N LEU A 29 5.18 -4.90 -5.40
CA LEU A 29 5.50 -6.00 -6.30
C LEU A 29 7.01 -6.07 -6.56
N ASN A 30 7.65 -4.93 -6.80
CA ASN A 30 9.09 -4.84 -7.03
C ASN A 30 9.88 -5.24 -5.78
N ALA A 31 9.54 -4.68 -4.61
CA ALA A 31 10.23 -4.98 -3.34
C ALA A 31 10.18 -6.47 -2.97
N TYR A 32 9.08 -7.17 -3.30
CA TYR A 32 8.91 -8.58 -3.00
C TYR A 32 9.14 -9.51 -4.19
N SER A 33 9.63 -8.99 -5.33
CA SER A 33 9.80 -9.75 -6.59
C SER A 33 8.55 -10.54 -7.01
N LEU A 34 7.37 -10.00 -6.73
CA LEU A 34 6.07 -10.61 -7.04
C LEU A 34 5.62 -10.24 -8.44
N ARG A 35 4.89 -11.15 -9.09
CA ARG A 35 4.37 -10.95 -10.45
C ARG A 35 2.99 -11.56 -10.62
N GLY A 36 2.28 -11.06 -11.63
CA GLY A 36 1.00 -11.63 -12.09
C GLY A 36 -0.22 -11.12 -11.32
N ARG A 37 -1.40 -11.44 -11.87
CA ARG A 37 -2.69 -10.91 -11.42
C ARG A 37 -3.06 -11.29 -9.99
N TYR A 38 -2.67 -12.49 -9.55
CA TYR A 38 -2.93 -12.93 -8.18
C TYR A 38 -2.25 -12.03 -7.15
N ALA A 39 -0.98 -11.66 -7.39
CA ALA A 39 -0.24 -10.78 -6.49
C ALA A 39 -0.86 -9.38 -6.44
N ILE A 40 -1.21 -8.82 -7.60
CA ILE A 40 -1.91 -7.52 -7.72
C ILE A 40 -3.21 -7.54 -6.92
N ASN A 41 -4.07 -8.53 -7.15
CA ASN A 41 -5.35 -8.63 -6.45
C ASN A 41 -5.18 -8.82 -4.94
N SER A 42 -4.16 -9.57 -4.52
CA SER A 42 -3.85 -9.75 -3.09
C SER A 42 -3.44 -8.43 -2.42
N LEU A 43 -2.74 -7.55 -3.15
CA LEU A 43 -2.37 -6.23 -2.65
C LEU A 43 -3.57 -5.27 -2.58
N HIS A 44 -4.50 -5.32 -3.55
CA HIS A 44 -5.77 -4.62 -3.43
C HIS A 44 -6.56 -5.07 -2.19
N VAL A 45 -6.69 -6.38 -1.98
CA VAL A 45 -7.33 -6.92 -0.78
C VAL A 45 -6.62 -6.43 0.49
N ALA A 46 -5.28 -6.40 0.51
CA ALA A 46 -4.54 -5.89 1.65
C ALA A 46 -4.85 -4.40 1.94
N LEU A 47 -4.98 -3.56 0.91
CA LEU A 47 -5.34 -2.15 1.05
C LEU A 47 -6.78 -1.98 1.57
N ASP A 48 -7.72 -2.78 1.06
CA ASP A 48 -9.10 -2.79 1.55
C ASP A 48 -9.18 -3.24 3.01
N GLU A 49 -8.42 -4.26 3.41
CA GLU A 49 -8.34 -4.73 4.79
C GLU A 49 -7.74 -3.67 5.73
N LEU A 50 -6.68 -2.96 5.29
CA LEU A 50 -6.10 -1.85 6.06
C LEU A 50 -7.08 -0.69 6.21
N SER A 51 -7.86 -0.39 5.16
CA SER A 51 -8.87 0.65 5.19
C SER A 51 -10.05 0.28 6.08
N ALA A 52 -10.54 -0.95 5.99
CA ALA A 52 -11.60 -1.47 6.85
C ALA A 52 -11.20 -1.52 8.33
N ALA A 53 -9.91 -1.74 8.62
CA ALA A 53 -9.34 -1.64 9.96
C ALA A 53 -9.15 -0.20 10.45
N GLY A 54 -9.43 0.82 9.63
CA GLY A 54 -9.27 2.23 9.96
C GLY A 54 -7.83 2.73 9.99
N LEU A 55 -6.86 1.93 9.53
CA LEU A 55 -5.44 2.28 9.55
C LEU A 55 -5.07 3.26 8.42
N VAL A 56 -5.74 3.14 7.29
CA VAL A 56 -5.59 4.04 6.14
C VAL A 56 -6.95 4.54 5.68
N VAL A 57 -6.97 5.73 5.12
CA VAL A 57 -8.14 6.28 4.43
C VAL A 57 -7.97 6.13 2.92
N ARG A 58 -9.07 5.80 2.24
CA ARG A 58 -9.16 5.71 0.77
C ARG A 58 -9.92 6.91 0.23
N ASN A 59 -9.23 7.79 -0.48
CA ASN A 59 -9.75 9.07 -0.97
C ASN A 59 -9.56 9.22 -2.49
N GLU A 60 -10.07 10.33 -3.04
CA GLU A 60 -9.77 10.81 -4.40
C GLU A 60 -9.93 9.74 -5.51
N PRO A 61 -11.14 9.19 -5.68
CA PRO A 61 -11.42 8.28 -6.79
C PRO A 61 -11.10 8.95 -8.11
N GLN A 62 -10.29 8.30 -8.94
CA GLN A 62 -9.93 8.77 -10.26
C GLN A 62 -10.04 7.60 -11.24
N LEU A 63 -10.74 7.82 -12.36
CA LEU A 63 -10.66 6.89 -13.49
C LEU A 63 -9.31 7.09 -14.19
N ILE A 64 -8.57 6.00 -14.30
CA ILE A 64 -7.29 5.93 -15.01
C ILE A 64 -7.42 4.97 -16.18
N THR A 65 -6.69 5.25 -17.25
CA THR A 65 -6.54 4.32 -18.37
C THR A 65 -5.31 3.47 -18.11
N GLU A 66 -5.51 2.18 -17.86
CA GLU A 66 -4.43 1.23 -17.70
C GLU A 66 -4.16 0.51 -19.03
N THR A 67 -2.89 0.51 -19.44
CA THR A 67 -2.39 -0.31 -20.55
C THR A 67 -1.58 -1.46 -19.96
N VAL A 68 -2.04 -2.69 -20.17
CA VAL A 68 -1.35 -3.90 -19.67
C VAL A 68 -0.91 -4.73 -20.87
N GLY A 69 0.35 -4.57 -21.29
CA GLY A 69 0.90 -5.27 -22.47
C GLY A 69 0.22 -4.86 -23.78
N ASP A 70 0.07 -5.80 -24.70
CA ASP A 70 -0.55 -5.59 -26.04
C ASP A 70 -2.09 -5.61 -26.01
N ILE A 71 -2.71 -5.41 -24.85
CA ILE A 71 -4.17 -5.44 -24.70
C ILE A 71 -4.72 -4.03 -24.84
N LEU A 72 -5.94 -3.91 -25.40
CA LEU A 72 -6.68 -2.65 -25.47
C LEU A 72 -6.70 -1.94 -24.11
N PRO A 73 -6.54 -0.61 -24.08
CA PRO A 73 -6.59 0.16 -22.85
C PRO A 73 -7.90 -0.09 -22.11
N ARG A 74 -7.81 -0.29 -20.79
CA ARG A 74 -8.98 -0.45 -19.92
C ARG A 74 -9.09 0.73 -18.98
N GLU A 75 -10.31 1.13 -18.67
CA GLU A 75 -10.55 2.06 -17.57
C GLU A 75 -10.53 1.29 -16.26
N ALA A 76 -9.78 1.81 -15.29
CA ALA A 76 -9.70 1.30 -13.93
C ALA A 76 -9.90 2.44 -12.95
N LEU A 77 -10.50 2.14 -11.80
CA LEU A 77 -10.67 3.11 -10.72
C LEU A 77 -9.45 3.05 -9.80
N SER A 78 -8.74 4.17 -9.69
CA SER A 78 -7.61 4.35 -8.78
C SER A 78 -8.01 5.24 -7.61
N PHE A 79 -7.45 4.93 -6.44
CA PHE A 79 -7.64 5.71 -5.21
C PHE A 79 -6.31 6.17 -4.62
N TYR A 80 -6.36 7.31 -3.93
CA TYR A 80 -5.28 7.79 -3.09
C TYR A 80 -5.43 7.23 -1.66
N TYR A 81 -4.35 6.68 -1.13
CA TYR A 81 -4.29 6.13 0.22
C TYR A 81 -3.37 6.97 1.10
N GLN A 82 -3.76 7.16 2.36
CA GLN A 82 -2.97 7.86 3.37
C GLN A 82 -3.23 7.24 4.75
N LEU A 83 -2.22 7.29 5.63
CA LEU A 83 -2.40 6.89 7.02
C LEU A 83 -3.40 7.79 7.75
N THR A 84 -4.21 7.17 8.61
CA THR A 84 -5.03 7.91 9.57
C THR A 84 -4.21 8.17 10.83
N PRO A 85 -4.62 9.12 11.71
CA PRO A 85 -4.00 9.27 13.02
C PRO A 85 -4.03 7.98 13.84
N PHE A 86 -5.13 7.22 13.76
CA PHE A 86 -5.25 5.92 14.41
C PHE A 86 -4.25 4.89 13.84
N GLY A 87 -4.07 4.88 12.51
CA GLY A 87 -3.09 4.05 11.83
C GLY A 87 -1.68 4.34 12.31
N LEU A 88 -1.31 5.62 12.38
CA LEU A 88 0.00 6.04 12.87
C LEU A 88 0.26 5.55 14.30
N THR A 89 -0.66 5.81 15.23
CA THR A 89 -0.54 5.32 16.62
C THR A 89 -0.41 3.80 16.67
N ARG A 90 -1.15 3.05 15.83
CA ARG A 90 -1.03 1.59 15.80
C ARG A 90 0.29 1.10 15.24
N MET A 91 0.90 1.82 14.31
CA MET A 91 2.25 1.50 13.84
C MET A 91 3.28 1.70 14.96
N GLU A 92 3.13 2.75 15.78
CA GLU A 92 3.99 2.98 16.96
C GLU A 92 3.78 1.90 18.03
N ASP A 93 2.52 1.59 18.38
CA ASP A 93 2.16 0.60 19.40
C ASP A 93 2.68 -0.81 19.07
N THR A 94 2.76 -1.13 17.77
CA THR A 94 3.21 -2.44 17.29
C THR A 94 4.72 -2.49 17.00
N GLY A 95 5.43 -1.36 17.18
CA GLY A 95 6.86 -1.25 16.88
C GLY A 95 7.20 -1.24 15.40
N LEU A 96 6.21 -1.05 14.52
CA LEU A 96 6.43 -0.89 13.07
C LEU A 96 7.09 0.47 12.76
N LEU A 97 6.81 1.49 13.57
CA LEU A 97 7.59 2.73 13.64
C LEU A 97 8.35 2.76 14.96
N SER A 98 9.62 3.17 14.92
CA SER A 98 10.33 3.53 16.14
C SER A 98 9.75 4.83 16.71
N LYS A 99 9.86 5.03 18.04
CA LYS A 99 9.40 6.27 18.70
C LYS A 99 10.11 7.54 18.21
N ASP A 100 11.21 7.38 17.49
CA ASP A 100 12.00 8.46 16.89
C ASP A 100 11.58 8.77 15.44
N GLY A 101 10.52 8.10 14.92
CA GLY A 101 9.96 8.34 13.59
C GLY A 101 10.75 7.70 12.44
N THR A 102 11.82 6.95 12.73
CA THR A 102 12.56 6.19 11.72
C THR A 102 11.95 4.80 11.55
N ALA A 103 11.63 4.44 10.31
CA ALA A 103 11.24 3.07 9.97
C ALA A 103 12.41 2.12 10.30
N MET A 104 12.16 1.06 11.07
CA MET A 104 13.20 0.07 11.36
C MET A 104 13.65 -0.62 10.05
N GLU A 105 14.97 -0.68 9.83
CA GLU A 105 15.61 -1.13 8.59
C GLU A 105 15.27 -2.58 8.18
N GLU A 106 14.72 -3.40 9.07
CA GLU A 106 14.32 -4.80 8.78
C GLU A 106 13.20 -4.94 7.73
N TYR A 107 12.52 -3.85 7.35
CA TYR A 107 11.45 -3.87 6.33
C TYR A 107 11.90 -3.41 4.93
N CYS A 108 13.17 -3.05 4.76
CA CYS A 108 13.75 -2.74 3.46
C CYS A 108 14.35 -4.01 2.85
N ALA A 109 13.60 -4.65 1.96
CA ALA A 109 14.16 -5.59 0.98
C ALA A 109 14.97 -4.84 -0.07
#